data_AF-A0A354GKV9-F1
#
_entry.id   AF-A0A354GKV9-F1
#
_cell.length_a   1.000
_cell.length_b   1.000
_cell.length_c   1.000
_cell.angle_alpha   90.00
_cell.angle_beta   90.00
_cell.angle_gamma   90.00
#
_symmetry.space_group_name_H-M   'P 1'
#
loop_
_entity.id
_entity.type
_entity.pdbx_description
1 polymer ?
#
loop_
_entity_poly.entity_id
_entity_poly.type
_entity_poly.pdbx_seq_one_letter_code
_entity_poly.pdbx_strand_id
1 'polypeptide(L)'
;MTPDFVPPPLSSRPAVVAYTVLCLTALMAMVLALTENDHELIGILLVAGIAALGVMARWRAAPLLLLLGLAVLELYHRATWSLYSRAADWQETGFTDAVLCAAVLAYSAGQYRLVALSHSVFPIDARRPPAANARNGRRPPPFDPRQRRSPHLPQPWEAPWLAIMAAGWALAVSLFWLVLSVIPAPIDMASGEWRGVLLIFVVGLTTAVLGGAAAYLNWFTATPTEHLLFLQDQAWRETRREQNQINRWLTWARLRRQRRKEKK
;
A
#
# COMPACT_ATOMS: atom_id res chain seq x y z
N MET A 1 21.56 -8.59 -39.67
CA MET A 1 21.63 -9.41 -38.44
C MET A 1 22.01 -8.48 -37.30
N THR A 2 21.02 -7.98 -36.55
CA THR A 2 21.29 -7.26 -35.30
C THR A 2 21.58 -8.33 -34.24
N PRO A 3 22.69 -8.25 -33.49
CA PRO A 3 22.96 -9.20 -32.41
C PRO A 3 21.77 -9.20 -31.44
N ASP A 4 21.29 -10.39 -31.09
CA ASP A 4 20.21 -10.56 -30.13
C ASP A 4 20.63 -9.92 -28.81
N PHE A 5 20.04 -8.78 -28.49
CA PHE A 5 20.30 -8.09 -27.24
C PHE A 5 19.64 -8.89 -26.11
N VAL A 6 20.45 -9.69 -25.41
CA VAL A 6 20.01 -10.34 -24.16
C VAL A 6 20.07 -9.29 -23.05
N PRO A 7 18.92 -8.87 -22.49
CA PRO A 7 18.94 -7.90 -21.40
C PRO A 7 19.65 -8.49 -20.18
N PRO A 8 20.44 -7.69 -19.44
CA PRO A 8 21.14 -8.18 -18.25
C PRO A 8 20.15 -8.69 -17.19
N PRO A 9 20.57 -9.67 -16.35
CA PRO A 9 19.73 -10.21 -15.30
C PRO A 9 19.27 -9.11 -14.33
N LEU A 10 18.06 -9.25 -13.80
CA LEU A 10 17.43 -8.23 -12.95
C LEU A 10 18.21 -7.93 -11.66
N SER A 11 18.99 -8.90 -11.17
CA SER A 11 19.81 -8.76 -9.96
C SER A 11 20.96 -7.77 -10.13
N SER A 12 21.46 -7.55 -11.36
CA SER A 12 22.57 -6.64 -11.63
C SER A 12 22.15 -5.17 -11.72
N ARG A 13 20.86 -4.85 -11.51
CA ARG A 13 20.37 -3.48 -11.60
C ARG A 13 20.67 -2.74 -10.28
N PRO A 14 21.34 -1.57 -10.33
CA PRO A 14 21.77 -0.86 -9.11
C PRO A 14 20.61 -0.48 -8.20
N ALA A 15 19.45 -0.11 -8.77
CA ALA A 15 18.26 0.19 -7.99
C ALA A 15 17.76 -1.01 -7.16
N VAL A 16 17.77 -2.21 -7.74
CA VAL A 16 17.35 -3.44 -7.03
C VAL A 16 18.27 -3.72 -5.85
N VAL A 17 19.58 -3.58 -6.07
CA VAL A 17 20.60 -3.74 -5.01
C VAL A 17 20.40 -2.71 -3.91
N ALA A 18 20.24 -1.42 -4.26
CA ALA A 18 20.04 -0.34 -3.29
C ALA A 18 18.80 -0.56 -2.40
N TYR A 19 17.66 -0.91 -2.98
CA TYR A 19 16.44 -1.19 -2.20
C TYR A 19 16.57 -2.47 -1.36
N THR A 20 17.29 -3.49 -1.85
CA THR A 20 17.55 -4.71 -1.08
C THR A 20 18.40 -4.40 0.14
N VAL A 21 19.48 -3.63 -0.02
CA VAL A 21 20.34 -3.17 1.09
C VAL A 21 19.52 -2.35 2.07
N LEU A 22 18.71 -1.38 1.61
CA LEU A 22 17.84 -0.58 2.47
C LEU A 22 16.90 -1.46 3.32
N CYS A 23 16.26 -2.48 2.72
CA CYS A 23 15.37 -3.38 3.44
C CYS A 23 16.11 -4.23 4.48
N LEU A 24 17.30 -4.75 4.13
CA LEU A 24 18.11 -5.55 5.05
C LEU A 24 18.65 -4.71 6.22
N THR A 25 19.10 -3.48 5.95
CA THR A 25 19.53 -2.55 7.01
C THR A 25 18.37 -2.18 7.92
N ALA A 26 17.18 -1.94 7.36
CA ALA A 26 15.98 -1.68 8.15
C ALA A 26 15.60 -2.88 9.04
N LEU A 27 15.68 -4.11 8.51
CA LEU A 27 15.47 -5.33 9.31
C LEU A 27 16.50 -5.46 10.43
N MET A 28 17.76 -5.15 10.16
CA MET A 28 18.79 -5.18 11.20
C MET A 28 18.50 -4.16 12.32
N ALA A 29 18.11 -2.94 11.97
CA ALA A 29 17.71 -1.92 12.93
C ALA A 29 16.48 -2.35 13.76
N MET A 30 15.50 -2.99 13.12
CA MET A 30 14.32 -3.54 13.79
C MET A 30 14.71 -4.64 14.79
N VAL A 31 15.60 -5.56 14.41
CA VAL A 31 16.09 -6.62 15.32
C VAL A 31 16.78 -6.02 16.53
N LEU A 32 17.66 -5.02 16.32
CA LEU A 32 18.35 -4.33 17.41
C LEU A 32 17.37 -3.64 18.37
N ALA A 33 16.39 -2.91 17.84
CA ALA A 33 15.37 -2.24 18.65
C ALA A 33 14.53 -3.23 19.47
N LEU A 34 14.15 -4.37 18.90
CA LEU A 34 13.40 -5.41 19.62
C LEU A 34 14.25 -6.10 20.69
N THR A 35 15.54 -6.34 20.42
CA THR A 35 16.43 -6.94 21.43
C THR A 35 16.72 -6.00 22.59
N GLU A 36 16.73 -4.69 22.36
CA GLU A 36 16.88 -3.68 23.41
C GLU A 36 15.63 -3.56 24.29
N ASN A 37 14.45 -3.82 23.72
CA ASN A 37 13.17 -3.91 24.44
C ASN A 37 12.93 -5.29 25.08
N ASP A 38 13.97 -6.07 25.39
CA ASP A 38 13.89 -7.39 26.07
C ASP A 38 12.93 -8.41 25.43
N HIS A 39 12.69 -8.33 24.12
CA HIS A 39 11.83 -9.30 23.44
C HIS A 39 12.52 -10.66 23.29
N GLU A 40 11.73 -11.75 23.26
CA GLU A 40 12.27 -13.10 23.08
C GLU A 40 13.01 -13.24 21.74
N LEU A 41 14.31 -13.52 21.80
CA LEU A 41 15.21 -13.60 20.65
C LEU A 41 14.69 -14.55 19.55
N ILE A 42 14.08 -15.68 19.93
CA ILE A 42 13.54 -16.66 18.98
C ILE A 42 12.42 -16.05 18.14
N GLY A 43 11.49 -15.32 18.78
CA GLY A 43 10.39 -14.64 18.10
C GLY A 43 10.89 -13.55 17.15
N ILE A 44 11.87 -12.75 17.60
CA ILE A 44 12.52 -11.72 16.78
C ILE A 44 13.16 -12.34 15.52
N LEU A 45 13.97 -13.39 15.69
CA LEU A 45 14.67 -14.06 14.59
C LEU A 45 13.69 -14.69 13.60
N LEU A 46 12.58 -15.25 14.09
CA LEU A 46 11.53 -15.82 13.23
C LEU A 46 10.89 -14.74 12.36
N VAL A 47 10.45 -13.62 12.95
CA VAL A 47 9.81 -12.51 12.23
C VAL A 47 10.80 -11.89 11.23
N ALA A 48 12.04 -11.62 11.65
CA ALA A 48 13.09 -11.07 10.79
C ALA A 48 13.45 -12.04 9.65
N GLY A 49 13.50 -13.34 9.93
CA GLY A 49 13.77 -14.38 8.92
C GLY A 49 12.70 -14.45 7.84
N ILE A 50 11.41 -14.45 8.22
CA ILE A 50 10.28 -14.41 7.27
C ILE A 50 10.36 -13.15 6.41
N ALA A 51 10.64 -12.00 7.01
CA ALA A 51 10.75 -10.74 6.29
C ALA A 51 11.96 -10.71 5.33
N ALA A 52 13.10 -11.26 5.73
CA ALA A 52 14.29 -11.40 4.87
C ALA A 52 14.02 -12.32 3.68
N LEU A 53 13.37 -13.47 3.92
CA LEU A 53 12.90 -14.36 2.85
C LEU A 53 11.94 -13.65 1.91
N GLY A 54 11.04 -12.82 2.44
CA GLY A 54 10.13 -11.98 1.67
C GLY A 54 10.84 -10.99 0.74
N VAL A 55 11.97 -10.41 1.17
CA VAL A 55 12.82 -9.54 0.33
C VAL A 55 13.49 -10.36 -0.78
N MET A 56 14.09 -11.49 -0.43
CA MET A 56 14.79 -12.36 -1.39
C MET A 56 13.85 -12.93 -2.45
N ALA A 57 12.69 -13.42 -2.02
CA ALA A 57 11.67 -14.00 -2.89
C ALA A 57 10.77 -12.96 -3.56
N ARG A 58 10.92 -11.67 -3.20
CA ARG A 58 10.13 -10.52 -3.71
C ARG A 58 8.63 -10.71 -3.54
N TRP A 59 8.23 -11.26 -2.39
CA TRP A 59 6.82 -11.53 -2.11
C TRP A 59 6.05 -10.24 -1.81
N ARG A 60 4.91 -10.07 -2.48
CA ARG A 60 4.02 -8.92 -2.28
C ARG A 60 3.41 -8.89 -0.86
N ALA A 61 3.26 -10.05 -0.24
CA ALA A 61 2.71 -10.18 1.11
C ALA A 61 3.75 -9.90 2.23
N ALA A 62 5.04 -9.76 1.90
CA ALA A 62 6.10 -9.66 2.92
C ALA A 62 5.91 -8.51 3.93
N PRO A 63 5.53 -7.26 3.54
CA PRO A 63 5.29 -6.19 4.49
C PRO A 63 4.13 -6.49 5.45
N LEU A 64 3.06 -7.12 4.93
CA LEU A 64 1.90 -7.49 5.74
C LEU A 64 2.26 -8.60 6.73
N LEU A 65 3.04 -9.59 6.29
CA LEU A 65 3.53 -10.66 7.17
C LEU A 65 4.47 -10.13 8.25
N LEU A 66 5.32 -9.15 7.92
CA LEU A 66 6.16 -8.49 8.92
C LEU A 66 5.31 -7.76 9.97
N LEU A 67 4.37 -6.92 9.53
CA LEU A 67 3.48 -6.17 10.44
C LEU A 67 2.64 -7.10 11.31
N LEU A 68 2.10 -8.18 10.73
CA LEU A 68 1.36 -9.18 11.48
C LEU A 68 2.26 -9.91 12.49
N GLY A 69 3.48 -10.28 12.09
CA GLY A 69 4.46 -10.92 12.97
C GLY A 69 4.85 -10.03 14.15
N LEU A 70 5.13 -8.75 13.90
CA LEU A 70 5.40 -7.76 14.95
C LEU A 70 4.19 -7.58 15.87
N ALA A 71 2.98 -7.44 15.32
CA ALA A 71 1.78 -7.30 16.13
C ALA A 71 1.54 -8.52 17.04
N VAL A 72 1.77 -9.73 16.54
CA VAL A 72 1.67 -10.96 17.34
C VAL A 72 2.76 -11.01 18.41
N LEU A 73 3.99 -10.63 18.08
CA LEU A 73 5.11 -10.60 19.02
C LEU A 73 4.83 -9.61 20.17
N GLU A 74 4.37 -8.41 19.85
CA GLU A 74 3.97 -7.37 20.82
C GLU A 74 2.78 -7.80 21.69
N LEU A 75 1.77 -8.42 21.09
CA LEU A 75 0.62 -8.95 21.84
C LEU A 75 1.03 -10.07 22.79
N TYR A 76 1.94 -10.95 22.34
CA TYR A 76 2.47 -12.03 23.16
C TYR A 76 3.31 -11.49 24.32
N HIS A 77 4.25 -10.58 24.03
CA HIS A 77 5.06 -9.90 25.05
C HIS A 77 4.18 -9.17 26.07
N ARG A 78 3.16 -8.45 25.60
CA ARG A 78 2.19 -7.79 26.48
C ARG A 78 1.39 -8.79 27.30
N ALA A 79 0.96 -9.92 26.73
CA ALA A 79 0.20 -10.93 27.46
C ALA A 79 1.03 -11.57 28.60
N THR A 80 2.31 -11.86 28.35
CA THR A 80 3.21 -12.47 29.34
C THR A 80 3.67 -11.48 30.41
N TRP A 81 3.96 -10.22 30.06
CA TRP A 81 4.42 -9.20 31.02
C TRP A 81 3.30 -8.37 31.69
N SER A 82 2.04 -8.42 31.21
CA SER A 82 0.95 -7.56 31.72
C SER A 82 0.62 -7.71 33.21
N LEU A 83 1.06 -8.78 33.86
CA LEU A 83 0.81 -9.03 35.28
C LEU A 83 1.79 -8.30 36.20
N TYR A 84 2.94 -7.81 35.72
CA TYR A 84 4.03 -7.33 36.60
C TYR A 84 4.36 -5.83 36.51
N SER A 85 4.20 -5.15 35.37
CA SER A 85 4.75 -3.79 35.17
C SER A 85 3.79 -2.76 34.53
N ARG A 86 2.49 -2.80 34.86
CA ARG A 86 1.45 -2.00 34.17
C ARG A 86 1.57 -0.47 34.30
N ALA A 87 2.46 0.08 35.13
CA ALA A 87 2.50 1.51 35.45
C ALA A 87 3.88 2.20 35.31
N ALA A 88 5.01 1.48 35.19
CA ALA A 88 6.33 2.10 35.34
C ALA A 88 7.09 2.39 34.03
N ASP A 89 6.91 1.63 32.94
CA ASP A 89 7.93 1.58 31.87
C ASP A 89 7.69 2.44 30.62
N TRP A 90 6.56 3.14 30.50
CA TRP A 90 6.20 3.86 29.26
C TRP A 90 7.10 5.06 28.92
N GLN A 91 7.98 5.47 29.84
CA GLN A 91 8.78 6.69 29.70
C GLN A 91 10.21 6.41 29.21
N GLU A 92 10.73 5.18 29.33
CA GLU A 92 12.09 4.83 28.92
C GLU A 92 12.18 4.28 27.48
N THR A 93 11.10 3.68 26.94
CA THR A 93 11.13 3.01 25.62
C THR A 93 10.84 3.93 24.41
N GLY A 94 10.61 5.23 24.63
CA GLY A 94 10.16 6.12 23.55
C GLY A 94 11.15 6.21 22.37
N PHE A 95 12.45 6.09 22.63
CA PHE A 95 13.47 6.10 21.57
C PHE A 95 13.49 4.79 20.77
N THR A 96 13.43 3.63 21.44
CA THR A 96 13.43 2.32 20.77
C THR A 96 12.17 2.15 19.93
N ASP A 97 11.02 2.62 20.41
CA ASP A 97 9.75 2.64 19.66
C ASP A 97 9.84 3.52 18.40
N ALA A 98 10.51 4.67 18.49
CA ALA A 98 10.78 5.54 17.35
C ALA A 98 11.65 4.85 16.29
N VAL A 99 12.74 4.22 16.72
CA VAL A 99 13.66 3.48 15.84
C VAL A 99 12.95 2.30 15.20
N LEU A 100 12.14 1.56 15.96
CA LEU A 100 11.34 0.44 15.46
C LEU A 100 10.34 0.91 14.40
N CYS A 101 9.63 2.00 14.66
CA CYS A 101 8.71 2.62 13.71
C CYS A 101 9.43 3.05 12.42
N ALA A 102 10.57 3.74 12.53
CA ALA A 102 11.39 4.14 11.39
C ALA A 102 11.83 2.93 10.55
N ALA A 103 12.30 1.87 11.21
CA ALA A 103 12.75 0.65 10.58
C ALA A 103 11.62 -0.05 9.82
N VAL A 104 10.44 -0.19 10.43
CA VAL A 104 9.26 -0.81 9.79
C VAL A 104 8.79 -0.01 8.57
N LEU A 105 8.78 1.33 8.67
CA LEU A 105 8.44 2.21 7.56
C LEU A 105 9.45 2.10 6.42
N ALA A 106 10.75 2.15 6.73
CA ALA A 106 11.83 2.02 5.75
C ALA A 106 11.79 0.66 5.04
N TYR A 107 11.58 -0.43 5.79
CA TYR A 107 11.39 -1.77 5.23
C TYR A 107 10.18 -1.83 4.30
N SER A 108 9.02 -1.36 4.76
CA SER A 108 7.78 -1.42 3.98
C SER A 108 7.89 -0.61 2.69
N ALA A 109 8.39 0.63 2.77
CA ALA A 109 8.61 1.48 1.61
C ALA A 109 9.62 0.87 0.63
N GLY A 110 10.74 0.37 1.14
CA GLY A 110 11.76 -0.32 0.34
C GLY A 110 11.22 -1.55 -0.37
N GLN A 111 10.45 -2.39 0.33
CA GLN A 111 9.87 -3.61 -0.21
C GLN A 111 8.80 -3.31 -1.27
N TYR A 112 7.92 -2.32 -1.05
CA TYR A 112 6.96 -1.91 -2.08
C TYR A 112 7.65 -1.36 -3.33
N ARG A 113 8.74 -0.58 -3.18
CA ARG A 113 9.55 -0.11 -4.31
C ARG A 113 10.24 -1.26 -5.03
N LEU A 114 10.81 -2.21 -4.30
CA LEU A 114 11.44 -3.42 -4.85
C LEU A 114 10.44 -4.27 -5.64
N VAL A 115 9.24 -4.46 -5.11
CA VAL A 115 8.12 -5.13 -5.80
C VAL A 115 7.72 -4.34 -7.03
N ALA A 116 7.66 -3.00 -6.98
CA ALA A 116 7.31 -2.17 -8.14
C ALA A 116 8.33 -2.23 -9.29
N LEU A 117 9.59 -2.52 -8.99
CA LEU A 117 10.63 -2.73 -10.02
C LEU A 117 10.57 -4.12 -10.65
N SER A 118 10.08 -5.11 -9.91
CA SER A 118 10.04 -6.50 -10.35
C SER A 118 8.69 -6.89 -10.96
N HIS A 119 7.59 -6.29 -10.49
CA HIS A 119 6.21 -6.60 -10.85
C HIS A 119 5.44 -5.31 -11.16
N SER A 120 4.48 -5.38 -12.09
CA SER A 120 3.55 -4.28 -12.33
C SER A 120 2.59 -4.15 -11.14
N VAL A 121 2.80 -3.15 -10.29
CA VAL A 121 1.90 -2.88 -9.14
C VAL A 121 0.53 -2.41 -9.62
N PHE A 122 0.50 -1.68 -10.73
CA PHE A 122 -0.72 -1.19 -11.32
C PHE A 122 -1.37 -2.28 -12.18
N PRO A 123 -2.71 -2.44 -12.10
CA PRO A 123 -3.41 -3.27 -13.07
C PRO A 123 -3.12 -2.76 -14.47
N ILE A 124 -3.07 -3.68 -15.43
CA ILE A 124 -2.89 -3.34 -16.84
C ILE A 124 -4.05 -2.43 -17.23
N ASP A 125 -3.73 -1.25 -17.77
CA ASP A 125 -4.73 -0.31 -18.25
C ASP A 125 -5.43 -0.91 -19.48
N ALA A 126 -6.69 -1.33 -19.30
CA ALA A 126 -7.52 -1.94 -20.33
C ALA A 126 -7.87 -0.96 -21.47
N ARG A 127 -7.68 0.35 -21.26
CA ARG A 127 -7.96 1.38 -22.27
C ARG A 127 -6.81 1.58 -23.26
N ARG A 128 -5.64 0.97 -23.03
CA ARG A 128 -4.52 1.11 -23.97
C ARG A 128 -4.88 0.45 -25.29
N PRO A 129 -4.86 1.21 -26.41
CA PRO A 129 -5.07 0.61 -27.71
C PRO A 129 -4.00 -0.46 -27.93
N PRO A 130 -4.36 -1.62 -28.50
CA PRO A 130 -3.37 -2.63 -28.86
C PRO A 130 -2.30 -1.96 -29.73
N ALA A 131 -1.03 -2.21 -29.41
CA ALA A 131 0.09 -1.53 -30.07
C ALA A 131 -0.10 -1.53 -31.59
N ALA A 132 -0.23 -0.33 -32.19
CA ALA A 132 -0.67 -0.12 -33.58
C ALA A 132 0.28 -0.71 -34.65
N ASN A 133 1.33 -1.42 -34.25
CA ASN A 133 2.28 -2.09 -35.14
C ASN A 133 1.77 -3.40 -35.76
N ALA A 134 0.47 -3.70 -35.68
CA ALA A 134 -0.17 -4.77 -36.46
C ALA A 134 -0.30 -4.45 -37.97
N ARG A 135 0.40 -3.41 -38.47
CA ARG A 135 0.32 -2.94 -39.87
C ARG A 135 0.75 -3.97 -40.91
N ASN A 136 1.45 -5.04 -40.50
CA ASN A 136 1.92 -6.09 -41.41
C ASN A 136 1.13 -7.41 -41.34
N GLY A 137 -0.10 -7.42 -40.79
CA GLY A 137 -0.96 -8.62 -40.75
C GLY A 137 -0.42 -9.76 -39.89
N ARG A 138 0.76 -9.62 -39.29
CA ARG A 138 1.26 -10.53 -38.26
C ARG A 138 0.44 -10.28 -37.01
N ARG A 139 -0.16 -11.37 -36.47
CA ARG A 139 -0.78 -11.34 -35.14
C ARG A 139 0.20 -10.64 -34.20
N PRO A 140 -0.20 -9.52 -33.55
CA PRO A 140 0.66 -8.92 -32.55
C PRO A 140 1.00 -10.03 -31.55
N PRO A 141 2.26 -10.12 -31.10
CA PRO A 141 2.61 -11.08 -30.07
C PRO A 141 1.63 -10.91 -28.90
N PRO A 142 1.16 -12.00 -28.28
CA PRO A 142 0.27 -11.91 -27.13
C PRO A 142 0.87 -10.90 -26.16
N PHE A 143 0.07 -9.86 -25.86
CA PHE A 143 0.35 -8.74 -24.94
C PHE A 143 1.62 -8.97 -24.15
N ASP A 144 2.69 -8.17 -24.36
CA ASP A 144 3.86 -8.29 -23.50
C ASP A 144 3.42 -7.85 -22.08
N PRO A 145 3.25 -8.79 -21.12
CA PRO A 145 2.77 -8.47 -19.78
C PRO A 145 3.80 -7.63 -19.01
N ARG A 146 4.94 -7.33 -19.65
CA ARG A 146 6.08 -6.61 -19.12
C ARG A 146 6.07 -5.17 -19.57
N GLN A 147 4.94 -4.47 -19.47
CA GLN A 147 4.99 -3.01 -19.39
C GLN A 147 5.56 -2.60 -18.03
N ARG A 148 6.80 -3.02 -17.78
CA ARG A 148 7.62 -2.70 -16.64
C ARG A 148 7.96 -1.22 -16.77
N ARG A 149 7.80 -0.49 -15.66
CA ARG A 149 8.33 0.86 -15.53
C ARG A 149 9.78 0.86 -16.03
N SER A 150 10.15 1.82 -16.89
CA SER A 150 11.48 1.81 -17.48
C SER A 150 12.52 1.81 -16.35
N PRO A 151 13.48 0.88 -16.36
CA PRO A 151 14.39 0.67 -15.22
C PRO A 151 15.35 1.83 -14.98
N HIS A 152 15.34 2.84 -15.84
CA HIS A 152 16.13 4.07 -15.74
C HIS A 152 15.41 5.19 -14.97
N LEU A 153 14.13 5.02 -14.64
CA LEU A 153 13.36 6.00 -13.87
C LEU A 153 13.78 6.15 -12.41
N PRO A 154 14.23 5.11 -11.67
CA PRO A 154 14.61 5.28 -10.28
C PRO A 154 15.91 6.09 -10.20
N GLN A 155 15.83 7.30 -9.66
CA GLN A 155 17.02 8.12 -9.45
C GLN A 155 17.78 7.56 -8.24
N PRO A 156 19.14 7.49 -8.28
CA PRO A 156 19.93 6.85 -7.23
C PRO A 156 19.79 7.52 -5.85
N TRP A 157 19.38 8.80 -5.81
CA TRP A 157 19.13 9.53 -4.57
C TRP A 157 17.76 9.24 -3.93
N GLU A 158 16.85 8.51 -4.61
CA GLU A 158 15.53 8.17 -4.04
C GLU A 158 15.67 7.32 -2.78
N ALA A 159 16.62 6.38 -2.74
CA ALA A 159 16.82 5.49 -1.60
C ALA A 159 17.26 6.22 -0.31
N PRO A 160 18.32 7.05 -0.31
CA PRO A 160 18.68 7.81 0.88
C PRO A 160 17.59 8.82 1.26
N TRP A 161 16.89 9.42 0.29
CA TRP A 161 15.77 10.32 0.57
C TRP A 161 14.61 9.61 1.27
N LEU A 162 14.27 8.40 0.85
CA LEU A 162 13.27 7.57 1.53
C LEU A 162 13.69 7.23 2.96
N ALA A 163 14.97 6.94 3.19
CA ALA A 163 15.49 6.67 4.53
C ALA A 163 15.39 7.91 5.44
N ILE A 164 15.78 9.08 4.93
CA ILE A 164 15.66 10.37 5.64
C ILE A 164 14.19 10.68 5.95
N MET A 165 13.29 10.48 4.99
CA MET A 165 11.85 10.68 5.19
C MET A 165 11.29 9.72 6.24
N ALA A 166 11.68 8.44 6.22
CA ALA A 166 11.25 7.47 7.22
C ALA A 166 11.71 7.87 8.64
N ALA A 167 12.97 8.28 8.78
CA ALA A 167 13.51 8.79 10.05
C ALA A 167 12.79 10.08 10.50
N GLY A 168 12.53 11.00 9.58
CA GLY A 168 11.80 12.24 9.84
C GLY A 168 10.36 11.98 10.31
N TRP A 169 9.66 11.03 9.68
CA TRP A 169 8.31 10.61 10.09
C TRP A 169 8.30 9.95 11.46
N ALA A 170 9.27 9.07 11.74
CA ALA A 170 9.38 8.45 13.05
C ALA A 170 9.64 9.48 14.16
N LEU A 171 10.53 10.44 13.91
CA LEU A 171 10.78 11.55 14.83
C LEU A 171 9.54 12.40 15.03
N ALA A 172 8.80 12.73 13.96
CA ALA A 172 7.55 13.49 14.06
C ALA A 172 6.49 12.76 14.89
N VAL A 173 6.31 11.45 14.69
CA VAL A 173 5.39 10.61 15.48
C VAL A 173 5.82 10.57 16.95
N SER A 174 7.12 10.47 17.21
CA SER A 174 7.68 10.44 18.57
C SER A 174 7.48 11.76 19.31
N LEU A 175 7.73 12.89 18.63
CA LEU A 175 7.44 14.22 19.17
C LEU A 175 5.95 14.43 19.40
N PHE A 176 5.11 13.99 18.46
CA PHE A 176 3.65 14.04 18.61
C PHE A 176 3.21 13.25 19.85
N TRP A 177 3.77 12.05 20.07
CA TRP A 177 3.47 11.24 21.24
C TRP A 177 3.97 11.87 22.54
N LEU A 178 5.15 12.50 22.51
CA LEU A 178 5.71 13.24 23.66
C LEU A 178 4.84 14.45 24.01
N VAL A 179 4.34 15.19 23.02
CA VAL A 179 3.37 16.27 23.25
C VAL A 179 2.08 15.69 23.86
N LEU A 180 1.60 14.56 23.34
CA LEU A 180 0.42 13.87 23.86
C LEU A 180 0.61 13.36 25.30
N SER A 181 1.84 13.03 25.68
CA SER A 181 2.13 12.48 27.01
C SER A 181 2.05 13.53 28.11
N VAL A 182 2.34 14.79 27.77
CA VAL A 182 2.28 15.97 28.66
C VAL A 182 0.84 16.43 28.91
N ILE A 183 -0.08 16.17 27.97
CA ILE A 183 -1.48 16.57 28.11
C ILE A 183 -2.17 15.67 29.16
N PRO A 184 -2.72 16.22 30.25
CA PRO A 184 -3.41 15.43 31.26
C PRO A 184 -4.71 14.85 30.71
N ALA A 185 -5.06 13.64 31.15
CA ALA A 185 -6.30 12.98 30.76
C ALA A 185 -7.52 13.80 31.24
N PRO A 186 -8.47 14.15 30.36
CA PRO A 186 -9.71 14.77 30.80
C PRO A 186 -10.61 13.73 31.48
N ILE A 187 -10.91 13.95 32.78
CA ILE A 187 -11.95 13.28 33.59
C ILE A 187 -11.79 11.75 33.72
N ASP A 188 -11.41 11.24 34.90
CA ASP A 188 -11.47 9.84 35.41
C ASP A 188 -11.12 8.66 34.46
N MET A 189 -10.63 8.93 33.24
CA MET A 189 -10.21 7.93 32.27
C MET A 189 -8.76 7.53 32.54
N ALA A 190 -8.48 6.24 32.39
CA ALA A 190 -7.11 5.76 32.41
C ALA A 190 -6.29 6.46 31.32
N SER A 191 -5.04 6.85 31.65
CA SER A 191 -4.15 7.61 30.76
C SER A 191 -3.94 6.94 29.39
N GLY A 192 -4.05 5.61 29.30
CA GLY A 192 -3.96 4.88 28.04
C GLY A 192 -5.22 4.97 27.17
N GLU A 193 -6.41 4.97 27.79
CA GLU A 193 -7.68 4.91 27.06
C GLU A 193 -7.98 6.21 26.31
N TRP A 194 -7.79 7.36 26.97
CA TRP A 194 -8.03 8.66 26.33
C TRP A 194 -7.07 8.90 25.15
N ARG A 195 -5.79 8.49 25.28
CA ARG A 195 -4.81 8.59 24.18
C ARG A 195 -5.21 7.72 23.00
N GLY A 196 -5.75 6.52 23.26
CA GLY A 196 -6.31 5.64 22.23
C GLY A 196 -7.47 6.29 21.48
N VAL A 197 -8.43 6.88 22.21
CA VAL A 197 -9.56 7.62 21.59
C VAL A 197 -9.06 8.78 20.74
N LEU A 198 -8.10 9.55 21.25
CA LEU A 198 -7.54 10.68 20.51
C LEU A 198 -6.80 10.23 19.26
N LEU A 199 -6.02 9.13 19.31
CA LEU A 199 -5.38 8.55 18.14
C LEU A 199 -6.39 8.15 17.07
N ILE A 200 -7.47 7.46 17.45
CA ILE A 200 -8.54 7.08 16.51
C ILE A 200 -9.12 8.34 15.86
N PHE A 201 -9.34 9.41 16.62
CA PHE A 201 -9.89 10.65 16.11
C PHE A 201 -8.92 11.36 15.16
N VAL A 202 -7.64 11.48 15.53
CA VAL A 202 -6.61 12.10 14.68
C VAL A 202 -6.45 11.31 13.39
N VAL A 203 -6.27 10.00 13.46
CA VAL A 203 -6.12 9.14 12.26
C VAL A 203 -7.37 9.22 11.39
N GLY A 204 -8.57 9.12 11.97
CA GLY A 204 -9.84 9.21 11.26
C GLY A 204 -10.00 10.56 10.56
N LEU A 205 -9.76 11.66 11.28
CA LEU A 205 -9.85 13.01 10.75
C LEU A 205 -8.82 13.27 9.65
N THR A 206 -7.55 12.93 9.89
CA THR A 206 -6.49 13.08 8.88
C THR A 206 -6.80 12.26 7.62
N THR A 207 -7.30 11.03 7.77
CA THR A 207 -7.69 10.19 6.62
C THR A 207 -8.86 10.80 5.87
N ALA A 208 -9.89 11.30 6.57
CA ALA A 208 -11.03 11.95 5.94
C ALA A 208 -10.62 13.22 5.19
N VAL A 209 -9.75 14.05 5.78
CA VAL A 209 -9.24 15.29 5.16
C VAL A 209 -8.37 14.98 3.94
N LEU A 210 -7.41 14.05 4.06
CA LEU A 210 -6.55 13.66 2.93
C LEU A 210 -7.34 13.00 1.82
N GLY A 211 -8.32 12.15 2.15
CA GLY A 211 -9.22 11.52 1.19
C GLY A 211 -10.08 12.56 0.45
N GLY A 212 -10.63 13.54 1.17
CA GLY A 212 -11.38 14.65 0.59
C GLY A 212 -10.51 15.53 -0.31
N ALA A 213 -9.30 15.89 0.15
CA ALA A 213 -8.34 16.66 -0.63
C ALA A 213 -7.89 15.93 -1.89
N ALA A 214 -7.60 14.63 -1.81
CA ALA A 214 -7.25 13.82 -2.97
C ALA A 214 -8.41 13.69 -3.97
N ALA A 215 -9.64 13.50 -3.49
CA ALA A 215 -10.83 13.50 -4.35
C ALA A 215 -11.04 14.85 -5.04
N TYR A 216 -10.81 15.94 -4.30
CA TYR A 216 -10.90 17.31 -4.82
C TYR A 216 -9.82 17.62 -5.85
N LEU A 217 -8.57 17.21 -5.61
CA LEU A 217 -7.49 17.34 -6.57
C LEU A 217 -7.74 16.50 -7.82
N ASN A 218 -8.18 15.24 -7.67
CA ASN A 218 -8.57 14.40 -8.80
C ASN A 218 -9.67 15.05 -9.64
N TRP A 219 -10.62 15.74 -9.00
CA TRP A 219 -11.67 16.47 -9.71
C TRP A 219 -11.13 17.63 -10.55
N PHE A 220 -10.10 18.34 -10.05
CA PHE A 220 -9.45 19.41 -10.80
C PHE A 220 -8.47 18.95 -11.87
N THR A 221 -7.80 17.83 -11.67
CA THR A 221 -6.87 17.28 -12.66
C THR A 221 -7.55 16.42 -13.72
N ALA A 222 -8.85 16.16 -13.56
CA ALA A 222 -9.61 15.38 -14.51
C ALA A 222 -9.61 16.07 -15.88
N THR A 223 -9.27 15.31 -16.90
CA THR A 223 -9.27 15.74 -18.29
C THR A 223 -10.70 15.86 -18.81
N PRO A 224 -10.97 16.68 -19.84
CA PRO A 224 -12.33 16.82 -20.41
C PRO A 224 -12.97 15.48 -20.81
N THR A 225 -12.15 14.50 -21.25
CA THR A 225 -12.59 13.15 -21.57
C THR A 225 -13.03 12.36 -20.34
N GLU A 226 -12.36 12.53 -19.20
CA GLU A 226 -12.75 11.93 -17.92
C GLU A 226 -14.02 12.57 -17.36
N HIS A 227 -14.17 13.90 -17.48
CA HIS A 227 -15.44 14.56 -17.15
C HIS A 227 -16.59 14.09 -18.03
N LEU A 228 -16.37 13.91 -19.33
CA LEU A 228 -17.38 13.36 -20.23
C LEU A 228 -17.76 11.93 -19.85
N LEU A 229 -16.80 11.07 -19.50
CA LEU A 229 -17.08 9.72 -19.00
C LEU A 229 -17.86 9.76 -17.69
N PHE A 230 -17.52 10.67 -16.78
CA PHE A 230 -18.25 10.86 -15.52
C PHE A 230 -19.69 11.33 -15.76
N LEU A 231 -19.88 12.32 -16.63
CA LEU A 231 -21.22 12.80 -17.02
C LEU A 231 -22.02 11.71 -17.74
N GLN A 232 -21.38 10.90 -18.59
CA GLN A 232 -22.01 9.77 -19.24
C GLN A 232 -22.45 8.71 -18.22
N ASP A 233 -21.62 8.42 -17.21
CA ASP A 233 -21.97 7.47 -16.15
C ASP A 233 -23.10 8.01 -15.26
N GLN A 234 -23.10 9.31 -14.95
CA GLN A 234 -24.21 9.96 -14.24
C GLN A 234 -25.51 9.91 -15.05
N ALA A 235 -25.47 10.31 -16.32
CA ALA A 235 -26.60 10.21 -17.23
C ALA A 235 -27.11 8.76 -17.35
N TRP A 236 -26.20 7.78 -17.37
CA TRP A 236 -26.56 6.37 -17.36
C TRP A 236 -27.25 5.96 -16.06
N ARG A 237 -26.74 6.38 -14.90
CA ARG A 237 -27.35 6.08 -13.58
C ARG A 237 -28.75 6.67 -13.46
N GLU A 238 -28.94 7.91 -13.89
CA GLU A 238 -30.23 8.60 -13.87
C GLU A 238 -31.23 7.94 -14.82
N THR A 239 -30.82 7.66 -16.06
CA THR A 239 -31.70 7.07 -17.08
C THR A 239 -31.86 5.55 -16.97
N ARG A 240 -31.11 4.88 -16.08
CA ARG A 240 -31.12 3.39 -15.96
C ARG A 240 -32.51 2.82 -15.75
N ARG A 241 -33.34 3.49 -14.94
CA ARG A 241 -34.72 3.04 -14.66
C ARG A 241 -35.60 3.13 -15.90
N GLU A 242 -35.49 4.22 -16.65
CA GLU A 242 -36.25 4.44 -17.89
C GLU A 242 -35.80 3.48 -18.99
N GLN A 243 -34.49 3.31 -19.18
CA GLN A 243 -33.95 2.33 -20.13
C GLN A 243 -34.44 0.90 -19.82
N ASN A 244 -34.47 0.52 -18.54
CA ASN A 244 -35.02 -0.78 -18.13
C ASN A 244 -36.51 -0.89 -18.43
N GLN A 245 -37.28 0.18 -18.26
CA GLN A 245 -38.70 0.21 -18.56
C GLN A 245 -38.95 0.11 -20.08
N ILE A 246 -38.20 0.84 -20.90
CA ILE A 246 -38.25 0.78 -22.37
C ILE A 246 -37.88 -0.63 -22.84
N ASN A 247 -36.82 -1.23 -22.30
CA ASN A 247 -36.43 -2.60 -22.63
C ASN A 247 -37.50 -3.62 -22.28
N ARG A 248 -38.16 -3.49 -21.12
CA ARG A 248 -39.32 -4.34 -20.74
C ARG A 248 -40.47 -4.18 -21.74
N TRP A 249 -40.79 -2.95 -22.11
CA TRP A 249 -41.83 -2.66 -23.11
C TRP A 249 -41.51 -3.25 -24.49
N LEU A 250 -40.27 -3.11 -24.97
CA LEU A 250 -39.81 -3.69 -26.23
C LEU A 250 -39.88 -5.21 -26.20
N THR A 251 -39.46 -5.84 -25.12
CA THR A 251 -39.55 -7.30 -24.95
C THR A 251 -41.02 -7.75 -24.95
N TRP A 252 -41.91 -7.05 -24.25
CA TRP A 252 -43.34 -7.36 -24.24
C TRP A 252 -43.98 -7.22 -25.63
N ALA A 253 -43.64 -6.17 -26.37
CA ALA A 253 -44.12 -5.96 -27.73
C ALA A 253 -43.67 -7.09 -28.69
N ARG A 254 -42.42 -7.56 -28.58
CA ARG A 254 -41.91 -8.71 -29.37
C ARG A 254 -42.66 -10.00 -29.06
N LEU A 255 -42.86 -10.31 -27.78
CA LEU A 255 -43.61 -11.50 -27.35
C LEU A 255 -45.06 -11.47 -27.85
N ARG A 256 -45.71 -10.30 -27.82
CA ARG A 256 -47.08 -10.14 -28.33
C ARG A 256 -47.16 -10.36 -29.84
N ARG A 257 -46.15 -9.93 -30.60
CA ARG A 257 -46.07 -10.15 -32.06
C ARG A 257 -45.84 -11.61 -32.40
N GLN A 258 -45.02 -12.34 -31.62
CA GLN A 258 -44.82 -13.79 -31.79
C GLN A 258 -46.12 -14.56 -31.56
N ARG A 259 -46.84 -14.31 -30.45
CA ARG A 259 -48.14 -14.95 -30.18
C ARG A 259 -49.20 -14.70 -31.27
N ARG A 260 -49.14 -13.56 -31.98
CA ARG A 260 -50.03 -13.29 -33.11
C ARG A 260 -49.68 -14.10 -34.35
N LYS A 261 -48.39 -14.42 -34.55
CA LYS A 261 -47.94 -15.26 -35.67
C LYS A 261 -48.30 -16.72 -35.46
N GLU A 262 -48.22 -17.23 -34.22
CA GLU A 262 -48.56 -18.61 -33.88
C GLU A 262 -50.07 -18.92 -34.00
N LYS A 263 -50.92 -17.90 -34.00
CA LYS A 263 -52.38 -18.05 -34.15
C LYS A 263 -52.86 -18.01 -35.61
N LYS A 264 -51.97 -17.70 -36.57
CA LYS A 264 -52.28 -17.70 -38.00
C LYS A 264 -51.74 -18.98 -38.62
#